data_AF-A0A349EKM0-F1
#
_entry.id   AF-A0A349EKM0-F1
#
_cell.length_a   1.000
_cell.length_b   1.000
_cell.length_c   1.000
_cell.angle_alpha   90.00
_cell.angle_beta   90.00
_cell.angle_gamma   90.00
#
_symmetry.space_group_name_H-M   'P 1'
#
loop_
_entity.id
_entity.type
_entity.pdbx_description
1 polymer ?
#
loop_
_entity_poly.entity_id
_entity_poly.type
_entity_poly.pdbx_seq_one_letter_code
_entity_poly.pdbx_strand_id
1 'polypeptide(L)'
;MKTQPADDYLRVEKAILFLEKNARRRPELKEIARSANLSEYHFHRLFKRWAGISPKRFLQALTLERAKEALKSSGSLLDVTFEAGMSSPGRLHDLFVNIEAVTPDEFRKQGVGLKIRYGFHPSPFGECLVAVTDRGISNLAFVPQGDRSQA
;
A
#
# COMPACT_ATOMS: atom_id res chain seq x y z
N MET A 1 7.76 -12.59 -31.64
CA MET A 1 6.79 -11.47 -31.52
C MET A 1 6.32 -11.45 -30.07
N LYS A 2 6.80 -10.53 -29.23
CA LYS A 2 6.29 -10.42 -27.86
C LYS A 2 4.92 -9.75 -27.92
N THR A 3 3.90 -10.37 -27.34
CA THR A 3 2.53 -9.84 -27.34
C THR A 3 2.48 -8.62 -26.42
N GLN A 4 1.80 -7.55 -26.84
CA GLN A 4 1.71 -6.27 -26.10
C GLN A 4 1.38 -6.41 -24.59
N PRO A 5 0.52 -7.36 -24.13
CA PRO A 5 0.28 -7.59 -22.70
C PRO A 5 1.52 -8.10 -21.92
N ALA A 6 2.38 -8.91 -22.54
CA ALA A 6 3.57 -9.43 -21.89
C ALA A 6 4.64 -8.35 -21.68
N ASP A 7 4.80 -7.45 -22.65
CA ASP A 7 5.73 -6.32 -22.53
C ASP A 7 5.25 -5.29 -21.50
N ASP A 8 3.94 -5.06 -21.43
CA ASP A 8 3.31 -4.19 -20.44
C ASP A 8 3.49 -4.72 -19.01
N TYR A 9 3.32 -6.03 -18.81
CA TYR A 9 3.59 -6.68 -17.53
C TYR A 9 5.05 -6.46 -17.09
N LEU A 10 6.02 -6.77 -17.95
CA LEU A 10 7.45 -6.63 -17.64
C LEU A 10 7.84 -5.18 -17.30
N ARG A 11 7.22 -4.20 -17.96
CA ARG A 11 7.44 -2.76 -17.67
C ARG A 11 6.92 -2.38 -16.29
N VAL A 12 5.75 -2.88 -15.90
CA VAL A 12 5.14 -2.60 -14.60
C VAL A 12 5.90 -3.31 -13.49
N GLU A 13 6.28 -4.57 -13.68
CA GLU A 13 7.16 -5.31 -12.77
C GLU A 13 8.47 -4.56 -12.53
N LYS A 14 9.15 -4.14 -13.60
CA LYS A 14 10.39 -3.36 -13.49
C LYS A 14 10.21 -2.06 -12.71
N ALA A 15 9.07 -1.38 -12.91
CA ALA A 15 8.75 -0.16 -12.17
C ALA A 15 8.44 -0.41 -10.69
N ILE A 16 7.78 -1.52 -10.34
CA ILE A 16 7.52 -1.94 -8.96
C ILE A 16 8.85 -2.23 -8.26
N LEU A 17 9.73 -3.04 -8.87
CA LEU A 17 11.06 -3.34 -8.32
C LEU A 17 11.90 -2.06 -8.15
N PHE A 18 11.80 -1.13 -9.09
CA PHE A 18 12.43 0.18 -8.97
C PHE A 18 11.87 0.98 -7.78
N LEU A 19 10.55 1.02 -7.61
CA LEU A 19 9.88 1.70 -6.50
C LEU A 19 10.29 1.10 -5.15
N GLU A 20 10.25 -0.22 -5.00
CA GLU A 20 10.65 -0.92 -3.77
C GLU A 20 12.09 -0.60 -3.37
N LYS A 21 13.02 -0.70 -4.34
CA LYS A 21 14.45 -0.42 -4.12
C LYS A 21 14.72 1.05 -3.76
N ASN A 22 13.92 1.98 -4.28
CA ASN A 22 14.16 3.42 -4.16
C ASN A 22 13.17 4.14 -3.24
N ALA A 23 12.24 3.45 -2.59
CA ALA A 23 11.13 4.08 -1.86
C ALA A 23 11.60 5.13 -0.84
N ARG A 24 12.72 4.85 -0.13
CA ARG A 24 13.29 5.72 0.90
C ARG A 24 13.64 7.11 0.39
N ARG A 25 14.15 7.23 -0.84
CA ARG A 25 14.53 8.52 -1.46
C ARG A 25 13.39 9.20 -2.21
N ARG A 26 12.21 8.56 -2.28
CA ARG A 26 10.99 9.08 -2.93
C ARG A 26 11.25 9.55 -4.37
N PRO A 27 11.56 8.62 -5.30
CA PRO A 27 11.87 8.97 -6.68
C PRO A 27 10.72 9.75 -7.32
N GLU A 28 11.07 10.69 -8.19
CA GLU A 28 10.09 11.44 -8.97
C GLU A 28 9.45 10.54 -10.04
N LEU A 29 8.23 10.91 -10.49
CA LEU A 29 7.52 10.18 -11.54
C LEU A 29 8.36 9.98 -12.81
N LYS A 30 9.13 11.00 -13.17
CA LYS A 30 10.07 10.98 -14.29
C LYS A 30 11.12 9.88 -14.18
N GLU A 31 11.68 9.67 -12.99
CA GLU A 31 12.68 8.63 -12.76
C GLU A 31 12.07 7.24 -12.88
N ILE A 32 10.87 7.06 -12.31
CA ILE A 32 10.16 5.79 -12.36
C ILE A 32 9.77 5.46 -13.81
N ALA A 33 9.25 6.44 -14.56
CA ALA A 33 8.89 6.27 -15.96
C ALA A 33 10.10 5.90 -16.85
N ARG A 34 11.26 6.54 -16.60
CA ARG A 34 12.53 6.18 -17.27
C ARG A 34 12.94 4.74 -16.99
N SER A 35 12.73 4.23 -15.78
CA SER A 35 13.06 2.82 -15.47
C SER A 35 12.31 1.84 -16.38
N ALA A 36 11.10 2.20 -16.83
CA ALA A 36 10.26 1.43 -17.74
C ALA A 36 10.38 1.84 -19.22
N ASN A 37 11.29 2.76 -19.57
CA ASN A 37 11.45 3.33 -20.92
C ASN A 37 10.17 3.98 -21.47
N LEU A 38 9.44 4.71 -20.62
CA LEU A 38 8.18 5.37 -20.98
C LEU A 38 8.22 6.86 -20.66
N SER A 39 7.37 7.64 -21.33
CA SER A 39 7.02 8.99 -20.88
C SER A 39 6.19 8.92 -19.60
N GLU A 40 6.19 9.99 -18.80
CA GLU A 40 5.46 10.06 -17.53
C GLU A 40 3.95 9.80 -17.71
N TYR A 41 3.36 10.38 -18.75
CA TYR A 41 1.93 10.21 -19.07
C TYR A 41 1.60 8.75 -19.42
N HIS A 42 2.38 8.12 -20.31
CA HIS A 42 2.16 6.73 -20.69
C HIS A 42 2.40 5.77 -19.53
N PHE A 43 3.46 6.02 -18.76
CA PHE A 43 3.77 5.24 -17.57
C PHE A 43 2.65 5.31 -16.54
N HIS A 44 2.16 6.51 -16.21
CA HIS A 44 1.10 6.67 -15.21
C HIS A 44 -0.16 5.87 -15.59
N ARG A 45 -0.60 5.95 -16.86
CA ARG A 45 -1.76 5.18 -17.34
C ARG A 45 -1.50 3.67 -17.30
N LEU A 46 -0.32 3.24 -17.79
CA LEU A 46 0.04 1.83 -17.84
C LEU A 46 0.10 1.24 -16.43
N PHE A 47 0.80 1.90 -15.51
CA PHE A 47 0.96 1.47 -14.13
C PHE A 47 -0.39 1.39 -13.43
N LYS A 48 -1.25 2.42 -13.54
CA LYS A 48 -2.58 2.39 -12.91
C LYS A 48 -3.46 1.27 -13.46
N ARG A 49 -3.38 0.96 -14.76
CA ARG A 49 -4.16 -0.12 -15.37
C ARG A 49 -3.77 -1.50 -14.84
N TRP A 50 -2.47 -1.73 -14.61
CA TRP A 50 -1.95 -3.04 -14.20
C TRP A 50 -1.85 -3.20 -12.68
N ALA A 51 -1.37 -2.19 -11.96
CA ALA A 51 -1.21 -2.20 -10.51
C ALA A 51 -2.49 -1.74 -9.76
N GLY A 52 -3.52 -1.27 -10.46
CA GLY A 52 -4.78 -0.79 -9.88
C GLY A 52 -4.72 0.59 -9.20
N ILE A 53 -3.53 1.05 -8.83
CA ILE A 53 -3.30 2.35 -8.17
C ILE A 53 -2.23 3.18 -8.90
N SER A 54 -2.19 4.49 -8.62
CA SER A 54 -1.15 5.35 -9.22
C SER A 54 0.23 5.06 -8.62
N PRO A 55 1.33 5.36 -9.34
CA PRO A 55 2.70 5.23 -8.81
C PRO A 55 2.90 5.97 -7.49
N LYS A 56 2.28 7.15 -7.34
CA LYS A 56 2.31 7.94 -6.11
C LYS A 56 1.63 7.20 -4.95
N ARG A 57 0.46 6.61 -5.17
CA ARG A 57 -0.24 5.80 -4.15
C ARG A 57 0.53 4.55 -3.79
N PHE A 58 1.19 3.92 -4.76
CA PHE A 58 2.05 2.77 -4.50
C PHE A 58 3.25 3.14 -3.60
N LEU A 59 3.94 4.24 -3.91
CA LEU A 59 5.03 4.75 -3.07
C LEU A 59 4.55 5.12 -1.65
N GLN A 60 3.34 5.66 -1.53
CA GLN A 60 2.69 5.93 -0.25
C GLN A 60 2.43 4.65 0.56
N ALA A 61 1.97 3.57 -0.08
CA ALA A 61 1.80 2.27 0.57
C ALA A 61 3.15 1.68 1.05
N LEU A 62 4.19 1.70 0.21
CA LEU A 62 5.54 1.28 0.61
C LEU A 62 6.09 2.11 1.78
N THR A 63 5.80 3.41 1.80
CA THR A 63 6.19 4.29 2.89
C THR A 63 5.47 3.90 4.19
N LEU A 64 4.18 3.57 4.09
CA LEU A 64 3.38 3.18 5.24
C LEU A 64 3.82 1.85 5.83
N GLU A 65 4.13 0.85 4.99
CA GLU A 65 4.63 -0.45 5.48
C GLU A 65 5.91 -0.29 6.31
N ARG A 66 6.85 0.52 5.84
CA ARG A 66 8.05 0.85 6.62
C ARG A 66 7.73 1.57 7.93
N ALA A 67 6.75 2.47 7.91
CA ALA A 67 6.33 3.16 9.12
C ALA A 67 5.67 2.20 10.11
N LYS A 68 4.87 1.23 9.64
CA LYS A 68 4.26 0.18 10.46
C LYS A 68 5.33 -0.71 11.11
N GLU A 69 6.39 -1.05 10.39
CA GLU A 69 7.54 -1.78 10.95
C GLU A 69 8.26 -0.97 12.03
N ALA A 70 8.62 0.28 11.75
CA ALA A 70 9.27 1.17 12.70
C ALA A 70 8.42 1.43 13.96
N LEU A 71 7.10 1.53 13.78
CA LEU A 71 6.15 1.77 14.87
C LEU A 71 6.04 0.57 15.84
N LYS A 72 6.38 -0.64 15.41
CA LYS A 72 6.45 -1.83 16.28
C LYS A 72 7.68 -1.80 17.19
N SER A 73 8.77 -1.15 16.78
CA SER A 73 10.04 -1.10 17.51
C SER A 73 10.32 0.23 18.22
N SER A 74 9.61 1.31 17.86
CA SER A 74 9.87 2.66 18.36
C SER A 74 8.83 3.16 19.37
N GLY A 75 9.30 3.86 20.41
CA GLY A 75 8.46 4.57 21.38
C GLY A 75 8.00 5.97 20.92
N SER A 76 8.55 6.50 19.83
CA SER A 76 8.35 7.90 19.40
C SER A 76 7.74 7.98 18.01
N LEU A 77 6.57 8.61 17.90
CA LEU A 77 5.91 8.84 16.60
C LEU A 77 6.76 9.77 15.70
N LEU A 78 7.54 10.65 16.30
CA LEU A 78 8.43 11.55 15.58
C LEU A 78 9.57 10.78 14.90
N ASP A 79 10.17 9.81 15.61
CA ASP A 79 11.27 9.01 15.06
C ASP A 79 10.77 8.13 13.91
N VAL A 80 9.61 7.49 14.08
CA VAL A 80 8.93 6.73 13.02
C VAL A 80 8.67 7.60 11.79
N THR A 81 8.28 8.86 11.99
CA THR A 81 8.05 9.81 10.89
C THR A 81 9.31 10.03 10.08
N PHE A 82 10.45 10.28 10.74
CA PHE A 82 11.73 10.50 10.07
C PHE A 82 12.27 9.22 9.41
N GLU A 83 12.14 8.06 10.06
CA GLU A 83 12.56 6.76 9.51
C GLU A 83 11.76 6.37 8.26
N ALA A 84 10.46 6.70 8.23
CA ALA A 84 9.59 6.55 7.05
C ALA A 84 9.85 7.63 5.98
N GLY A 85 10.80 8.56 6.21
CA GLY A 85 11.11 9.67 5.31
C GLY A 85 9.98 10.69 5.16
N MET A 86 9.03 10.71 6.09
CA MET A 86 7.91 11.65 6.10
C MET A 86 8.36 13.00 6.67
N SER A 87 7.76 14.08 6.19
CA SER A 87 8.17 15.43 6.62
C SER A 87 7.56 15.89 7.93
N SER A 88 6.48 15.23 8.40
CA SER A 88 5.81 15.59 9.65
C SER A 88 4.93 14.45 10.16
N PRO A 89 4.71 14.35 11.49
CA PRO A 89 3.80 13.37 12.08
C PRO A 89 2.36 13.47 11.56
N GLY A 90 1.91 14.69 11.23
CA GLY A 90 0.60 14.90 10.61
C GLY A 90 0.45 14.18 9.27
N ARG A 91 1.47 14.25 8.39
CA ARG A 91 1.44 13.50 7.13
C ARG A 91 1.45 12.00 7.35
N LEU A 92 2.15 11.52 8.38
CA LEU A 92 2.14 10.10 8.74
C LEU A 92 0.75 9.67 9.23
N HIS A 93 0.13 10.48 10.09
CA HIS A 93 -1.24 10.26 10.54
C HIS A 93 -2.22 10.19 9.36
N ASP A 94 -2.16 11.14 8.43
CA ASP A 94 -3.00 11.14 7.22
C ASP A 94 -2.79 9.88 6.38
N LEU A 95 -1.55 9.38 6.30
CA LEU A 95 -1.23 8.18 5.54
C LEU A 95 -1.87 6.94 6.16
N PHE A 96 -1.78 6.79 7.48
CA PHE A 96 -2.45 5.72 8.23
C PHE A 96 -3.97 5.77 8.04
N VAL A 97 -4.59 6.94 8.20
CA VAL A 97 -6.04 7.08 8.05
C VAL A 97 -6.51 6.75 6.63
N ASN A 98 -5.78 7.22 5.61
CA ASN A 98 -6.20 7.07 4.22
C ASN A 98 -5.96 5.67 3.64
N ILE A 99 -5.00 4.91 4.16
CA ILE A 99 -4.64 3.59 3.61
C ILE A 99 -5.11 2.44 4.52
N GLU A 100 -5.02 2.59 5.84
CA GLU A 100 -5.32 1.52 6.81
C GLU A 100 -6.64 1.74 7.56
N ALA A 101 -7.31 2.88 7.33
CA ALA A 101 -8.54 3.26 8.03
C ALA A 101 -8.41 3.28 9.57
N VAL A 102 -7.19 3.49 10.08
CA VAL A 102 -6.87 3.61 11.51
C VAL A 102 -5.87 4.74 11.73
N THR A 103 -5.72 5.22 12.96
CA THR A 103 -4.65 6.15 13.35
C THR A 103 -3.36 5.39 13.69
N PRO A 104 -2.19 6.05 13.70
CA PRO A 104 -0.95 5.42 14.16
C PRO A 104 -1.06 4.86 15.59
N ASP A 105 -1.77 5.55 16.49
CA ASP A 105 -1.93 5.10 17.87
C ASP A 105 -2.83 3.87 17.99
N GLU A 106 -3.95 3.84 17.24
CA GLU A 106 -4.81 2.65 17.15
C GLU A 106 -4.06 1.45 16.58
N PHE A 107 -3.23 1.66 15.54
CA PHE A 107 -2.37 0.62 14.99
C PHE A 107 -1.35 0.11 16.01
N ARG A 108 -0.67 1.03 16.72
CA ARG A 108 0.30 0.69 17.77
C ARG A 108 -0.34 -0.14 18.89
N LYS A 109 -1.56 0.22 19.27
CA LYS A 109 -2.37 -0.51 20.26
C LYS A 109 -2.99 -1.80 19.72
N GLN A 110 -2.62 -2.22 18.50
CA GLN A 110 -3.14 -3.42 17.85
C GLN A 110 -4.68 -3.43 17.76
N GLY A 111 -5.29 -2.24 17.62
CA GLY A 111 -6.74 -2.08 17.54
C GLY A 111 -7.48 -2.18 18.89
N VAL A 112 -6.79 -2.16 20.03
CA VAL A 112 -7.47 -2.13 21.34
C VAL A 112 -8.40 -0.92 21.44
N GLY A 113 -9.69 -1.19 21.68
CA GLY A 113 -10.75 -0.19 21.74
C GLY A 113 -11.33 0.24 20.39
N LEU A 114 -10.80 -0.27 19.28
CA LEU A 114 -11.31 0.00 17.94
C LEU A 114 -12.53 -0.86 17.63
N LYS A 115 -13.62 -0.24 17.18
CA LYS A 115 -14.79 -0.98 16.67
C LYS A 115 -14.51 -1.40 15.24
N ILE A 116 -14.30 -2.70 15.04
CA ILE A 116 -14.16 -3.30 13.72
C ILE A 116 -15.41 -4.13 13.44
N ARG A 117 -16.12 -3.78 12.37
CA ARG A 117 -17.20 -4.62 11.82
C ARG A 117 -16.61 -5.44 10.70
N TYR A 118 -16.99 -6.70 10.56
CA TYR A 118 -16.48 -7.56 9.50
C TYR A 118 -17.56 -8.48 8.94
N GLY A 119 -17.30 -9.02 7.75
CA GLY A 119 -18.17 -9.98 7.08
C GLY A 119 -17.43 -10.79 6.02
N PHE A 120 -18.00 -11.96 5.67
CA PHE A 120 -17.49 -12.88 4.65
C PHE A 120 -18.35 -12.83 3.39
N HIS A 121 -17.76 -12.47 2.26
CA HIS A 121 -18.48 -12.20 1.02
C HIS A 121 -17.87 -13.01 -0.16
N PRO A 122 -18.68 -13.46 -1.12
CA PRO A 122 -18.15 -14.07 -2.33
C PRO A 122 -17.43 -13.04 -3.21
N SER A 123 -16.33 -13.43 -3.83
CA SER A 123 -15.58 -12.62 -4.80
C SER A 123 -15.15 -13.47 -6.01
N PRO A 124 -14.69 -12.86 -7.12
CA PRO A 124 -14.11 -13.59 -8.25
C PRO A 124 -12.92 -14.50 -7.90
N PHE A 125 -12.31 -14.30 -6.72
CA PHE A 125 -11.16 -15.06 -6.24
C PHE A 125 -11.50 -16.04 -5.10
N GLY A 126 -12.80 -16.28 -4.86
CA GLY A 126 -13.29 -17.07 -3.73
C GLY A 126 -13.89 -16.20 -2.62
N GLU A 127 -14.24 -16.80 -1.49
CA GLU A 127 -14.75 -16.05 -0.34
C GLU A 127 -13.66 -15.12 0.22
N CYS A 128 -14.03 -13.91 0.62
CA CYS A 128 -13.13 -12.95 1.26
C CYS A 128 -13.74 -12.41 2.56
N LEU A 129 -12.86 -12.13 3.53
CA LEU A 129 -13.13 -11.32 4.70
C LEU A 129 -12.95 -9.84 4.32
N VAL A 130 -13.93 -9.00 4.67
CA VAL A 130 -13.80 -7.54 4.64
C VAL A 130 -14.03 -7.01 6.04
N ALA A 131 -13.06 -6.26 6.56
CA ALA A 131 -13.15 -5.58 7.84
C ALA A 131 -13.20 -4.06 7.64
N VAL A 132 -14.08 -3.40 8.39
CA VAL A 132 -14.31 -1.95 8.31
C VAL A 132 -14.29 -1.30 9.68
N THR A 133 -13.70 -0.12 9.74
CA THR A 133 -13.76 0.82 10.87
C THR A 133 -14.73 1.95 10.51
N ASP A 134 -14.87 2.94 11.39
CA ASP A 134 -15.62 4.17 11.07
C ASP A 134 -14.95 5.03 9.99
N ARG A 135 -13.70 4.72 9.61
CA ARG A 135 -12.93 5.45 8.58
C ARG A 135 -12.89 4.74 7.23
N GLY A 136 -13.34 3.49 7.13
CA GLY A 136 -13.37 2.73 5.87
C GLY A 136 -12.93 1.28 6.02
N ILE A 137 -12.51 0.68 4.90
CA ILE A 137 -12.00 -0.70 4.87
C ILE A 137 -10.61 -0.70 5.50
N SER A 138 -10.45 -1.46 6.58
CA SER A 138 -9.18 -1.62 7.29
C SER A 138 -8.48 -2.93 6.95
N ASN A 139 -9.22 -3.95 6.48
CA ASN A 139 -8.61 -5.20 6.05
C ASN A 139 -9.45 -5.88 4.96
N LEU A 140 -8.77 -6.56 4.05
CA LEU A 140 -9.33 -7.47 3.08
C LEU A 140 -8.41 -8.70 2.99
N ALA A 141 -8.97 -9.88 3.24
CA ALA A 141 -8.25 -11.14 3.13
C ALA A 141 -9.09 -12.17 2.37
N PHE A 142 -8.43 -13.04 1.60
CA PHE A 142 -9.11 -14.16 0.94
C PHE A 142 -9.14 -15.37 1.88
N VAL A 143 -10.26 -16.08 1.92
CA VAL A 143 -10.44 -17.27 2.75
C VAL A 143 -9.80 -18.48 2.03
N PRO A 144 -8.70 -19.03 2.54
CA PRO A 144 -8.05 -20.16 1.90
C PRO A 144 -8.89 -21.43 2.14
N GLN A 145 -9.28 -22.11 1.06
CA GLN A 145 -9.96 -23.42 1.10
C GLN A 145 -11.25 -23.47 1.95
N GLY A 146 -11.91 -22.31 2.17
CA GLY A 146 -13.11 -22.21 3.00
C GLY A 146 -12.86 -22.19 4.51
N ASP A 147 -11.60 -22.16 4.96
CA ASP A 147 -11.26 -22.03 6.37
C ASP A 147 -11.27 -20.56 6.81
N ARG A 148 -12.42 -20.11 7.31
CA ARG A 148 -12.62 -18.75 7.83
C ARG A 148 -11.75 -18.40 9.04
N SER A 149 -11.12 -19.37 9.70
CA SER A 149 -10.22 -19.09 10.83
C SER A 149 -8.83 -18.59 10.39
N GLN A 150 -8.49 -18.78 9.12
CA GLN A 150 -7.22 -18.37 8.51
C GLN A 150 -7.32 -17.07 7.70
N ALA A 151 -8.49 -16.44 7.69
CA ALA A 151 -8.75 -15.18 6.98
C ALA A 151 -8.57 -13.95 7.87
#